data_AF-A0A2N2H4V6-F1
#
_entry.id   AF-A0A2N2H4V6-F1
#
_cell.length_a   1.000
_cell.length_b   1.000
_cell.length_c   1.000
_cell.angle_alpha   90.00
_cell.angle_beta   90.00
_cell.angle_gamma   90.00
#
_symmetry.space_group_name_H-M   'P 1'
#
loop_
_entity.id
_entity.type
_entity.pdbx_description
1 polymer ?
#
loop_
_entity_poly.entity_id
_entity_poly.type
_entity_poly.pdbx_seq_one_letter_code
_entity_poly.pdbx_strand_id
1 'polypeptide(L)'
;EAYMAGLLDMLLDKGFRVFLTSDHGNTEAEGCGSPAEGAVADLRGQRVRIYSDTALREKMKTAFPSASEWPPVGLPDDYLPLIAPNRKAFVREGDRLVTHGGISIEELIVPLVKIERKET
;
A
#
# COMPACT_ATOMS: atom_id res chain seq x y z
N GLU A 1 1.18 -27.19 15.51
CA GLU A 1 0.12 -26.58 14.68
C GLU A 1 0.57 -25.19 14.23
N ALA A 2 0.09 -24.68 13.10
CA ALA A 2 0.44 -23.33 12.64
C ALA A 2 -0.21 -22.29 13.57
N TYR A 3 0.54 -21.24 13.94
CA TYR A 3 0.13 -20.24 14.94
C TYR A 3 -1.28 -19.66 14.69
N MET A 4 -1.57 -19.28 13.44
CA MET A 4 -2.85 -18.70 13.06
C MET A 4 -4.02 -19.65 13.32
N ALA A 5 -3.89 -20.92 12.91
CA ALA A 5 -4.95 -21.91 13.07
C ALA A 5 -5.26 -22.15 14.56
N GLY A 6 -4.22 -22.36 15.39
CA GLY A 6 -4.40 -22.55 16.82
C GLY A 6 -4.99 -21.34 17.55
N LEU A 7 -4.64 -20.11 17.12
CA LEU A 7 -5.26 -18.89 17.64
C LEU A 7 -6.75 -18.83 17.31
N LEU A 8 -7.11 -19.11 16.06
CA LEU A 8 -8.51 -19.12 15.61
C LEU A 8 -9.33 -20.16 16.36
N ASP A 9 -8.80 -21.38 16.52
CA ASP A 9 -9.46 -22.44 17.28
C ASP A 9 -9.68 -22.05 18.74
N MET A 10 -8.65 -21.51 19.41
CA MET A 10 -8.76 -21.07 20.80
C MET A 10 -9.81 -19.97 21.00
N LEU A 11 -9.91 -19.02 20.06
CA LEU A 11 -10.92 -17.95 20.12
C LEU A 11 -12.34 -18.51 19.91
N LEU A 12 -12.52 -19.42 18.96
CA LEU A 12 -13.80 -20.07 18.71
C LEU A 12 -14.24 -20.93 19.90
N ASP A 13 -13.33 -21.71 20.49
CA ASP A 13 -13.62 -22.56 21.65
C ASP A 13 -14.02 -21.75 22.90
N LYS A 14 -13.56 -20.49 22.98
CA LYS A 14 -13.98 -19.54 24.02
C LYS A 14 -15.30 -18.81 23.69
N GLY A 15 -15.94 -19.15 22.57
CA GLY A 15 -17.23 -18.57 22.17
C GLY A 15 -17.13 -17.15 21.61
N PHE A 16 -15.96 -16.68 21.19
CA PHE A 16 -15.83 -15.39 20.52
C PHE A 16 -16.38 -15.44 19.09
N ARG A 17 -16.92 -14.31 18.62
CA ARG A 17 -17.19 -14.09 17.19
C ARG A 17 -15.89 -13.67 16.52
N VAL A 18 -15.42 -14.48 15.58
CA VAL A 18 -14.12 -14.27 14.93
C VAL A 18 -14.32 -13.79 13.50
N PHE A 19 -13.71 -12.66 13.17
CA PHE A 19 -13.61 -12.12 11.82
C PHE A 19 -12.13 -11.96 11.47
N LEU A 20 -11.76 -12.40 10.27
CA LEU A 20 -10.42 -12.26 9.71
C LEU A 20 -10.46 -11.25 8.57
N THR A 21 -9.55 -10.28 8.61
CA THR A 21 -9.37 -9.27 7.56
C THR A 21 -7.91 -8.88 7.44
N SER A 22 -7.61 -7.98 6.50
CA SER A 22 -6.30 -7.37 6.30
C SER A 22 -6.46 -5.86 6.23
N ASP A 23 -5.42 -5.12 6.58
CA ASP A 23 -5.35 -3.67 6.37
C ASP A 23 -5.08 -3.32 4.90
N HIS A 24 -4.31 -4.15 4.21
CA HIS A 24 -4.05 -4.07 2.78
C HIS A 24 -3.71 -5.46 2.20
N GLY A 25 -3.68 -5.57 0.87
CA GLY A 25 -3.01 -6.66 0.19
C GLY A 25 -1.58 -6.31 -0.22
N ASN A 26 -0.93 -7.17 -0.99
CA ASN A 26 0.44 -6.96 -1.49
C ASN A 26 0.54 -7.37 -2.95
N THR A 27 1.40 -6.69 -3.71
CA THR A 27 1.70 -7.05 -5.09
C THR A 27 3.19 -6.96 -5.36
N GLU A 28 3.66 -7.76 -6.32
CA GLU A 28 4.97 -7.53 -6.93
C GLU A 28 4.97 -6.17 -7.66
N ALA A 29 6.05 -5.43 -7.47
CA ALA A 29 6.36 -4.21 -8.19
C ALA A 29 7.80 -4.24 -8.72
N GLU A 30 8.04 -3.54 -9.82
CA GLU A 30 9.38 -3.30 -10.36
C GLU A 30 9.78 -1.83 -10.15
N GLY A 31 11.05 -1.60 -9.82
CA GLY A 31 11.57 -0.25 -9.65
C GLY A 31 11.48 0.58 -10.93
N CYS A 32 11.01 1.82 -10.80
CA CYS A 32 10.99 2.81 -11.89
C CYS A 32 12.00 3.94 -11.70
N GLY A 33 12.92 3.80 -10.75
CA GLY A 33 13.84 4.85 -10.31
C GLY A 33 13.43 5.41 -8.96
N SER A 34 14.41 5.75 -8.13
CA SER A 34 14.17 6.44 -6.87
C SER A 34 14.34 7.94 -7.08
N PRO A 35 13.33 8.76 -6.76
CA PRO A 35 13.50 10.20 -6.74
C PRO A 35 14.64 10.62 -5.79
N ALA A 36 15.50 11.53 -6.24
CA ALA A 36 16.57 12.10 -5.43
C ALA A 36 16.05 13.30 -4.62
N GLU A 37 15.09 13.04 -3.73
CA GLU A 37 14.35 14.07 -2.99
C GLU A 37 15.04 14.53 -1.70
N GLY A 38 16.05 13.81 -1.23
CA GLY A 38 16.63 14.07 0.10
C GLY A 38 15.54 14.05 1.18
N ALA A 39 15.61 14.93 2.18
CA ALA A 39 14.65 14.98 3.28
C ALA A 39 13.28 15.62 2.95
N VAL A 40 12.99 15.88 1.67
CA VAL A 40 11.87 16.76 1.25
C VAL A 40 10.56 16.01 1.02
N ALA A 41 10.61 14.70 0.80
CA ALA A 41 9.44 13.84 0.74
C ALA A 41 9.44 12.86 1.93
N ASP A 42 8.27 12.36 2.33
CA ASP A 42 8.23 11.19 3.21
C ASP A 42 8.77 9.98 2.44
N LEU A 43 10.07 9.72 2.62
CA LEU A 43 10.85 8.74 1.87
C LEU A 43 10.45 7.29 2.14
N ARG A 44 9.53 7.02 3.06
CA ARG A 44 9.19 5.65 3.48
C ARG A 44 8.25 4.94 2.51
N GLY A 45 7.40 5.66 1.77
CA GLY A 45 6.37 5.05 0.92
C GLY A 45 6.89 4.61 -0.44
N GLN A 46 7.15 3.33 -0.68
CA GLN A 46 7.67 2.82 -1.96
C GLN A 46 6.70 2.99 -3.14
N ARG A 47 5.39 3.01 -2.87
CA ARG A 47 4.34 3.12 -3.90
C ARG A 47 3.83 4.54 -4.11
N VAL A 48 4.02 5.43 -3.13
CA VAL A 48 3.50 6.81 -3.16
C VAL A 48 4.51 7.73 -2.50
N ARG A 49 4.83 8.85 -3.15
CA ARG A 49 5.58 9.96 -2.55
C ARG A 49 4.62 11.08 -2.17
N ILE A 50 4.81 11.64 -0.99
CA ILE A 50 4.00 12.74 -0.47
C ILE A 50 4.85 14.01 -0.48
N TYR A 51 4.28 15.08 -1.01
CA TYR A 51 4.89 16.41 -1.05
C TYR A 51 3.97 17.40 -0.36
N SER A 52 4.58 18.45 0.19
CA SER A 52 3.89 19.61 0.77
C SER A 52 3.78 20.81 -0.18
N ASP A 53 4.39 20.72 -1.36
CA ASP A 53 4.43 21.80 -2.35
C ASP A 53 4.16 21.22 -3.75
N THR A 54 3.26 21.88 -4.48
CA THR A 54 2.87 21.49 -5.84
C THR A 54 4.05 21.57 -6.79
N ALA A 55 4.92 22.57 -6.65
CA ALA A 55 6.08 22.73 -7.54
C ALA A 55 7.06 21.55 -7.41
N LEU A 56 7.25 21.03 -6.19
CA LEU A 56 8.05 19.84 -5.96
C LEU A 56 7.41 18.58 -6.57
N ARG A 57 6.10 18.41 -6.41
CA ARG A 57 5.38 17.28 -7.02
C ARG A 57 5.42 17.32 -8.54
N GLU A 58 5.21 18.49 -9.14
CA GLU A 58 5.24 18.70 -10.60
C GLU A 58 6.62 18.42 -11.19
N LYS A 59 7.68 18.83 -10.49
CA LYS A 59 9.05 18.49 -10.88
C LYS A 59 9.25 16.97 -10.93
N MET A 60 8.74 16.24 -9.94
CA MET A 60 8.84 14.78 -9.91
C MET A 60 7.93 14.10 -10.92
N LYS A 61 6.71 14.61 -11.15
CA LYS A 61 5.85 14.17 -12.24
C LYS A 61 6.52 14.32 -13.60
N THR A 62 7.29 15.39 -13.82
CA THR A 62 8.08 15.59 -15.04
C THR A 62 9.18 14.53 -15.19
N ALA A 63 9.88 14.19 -14.09
CA ALA A 63 10.90 13.15 -14.09
C ALA A 63 10.32 11.73 -14.24
N PHE A 64 9.10 11.51 -13.74
CA PHE A 64 8.38 10.24 -13.78
C PHE A 64 7.02 10.42 -14.47
N PRO A 65 6.99 10.60 -15.81
CA PRO A 65 5.78 11.01 -16.54
C PRO A 65 4.64 10.00 -16.45
N SER A 66 4.92 8.72 -16.19
CA SER A 66 3.90 7.68 -16.00
C SER A 66 3.31 7.64 -14.59
N ALA A 67 3.88 8.37 -13.62
CA ALA A 67 3.35 8.46 -12.26
C ALA A 67 2.03 9.24 -12.26
N SER A 68 1.14 8.98 -11.31
CA SER A 68 -0.18 9.62 -11.23
C SER A 68 -0.21 10.65 -10.11
N GLU A 69 -0.59 11.88 -10.43
CA GLU A 69 -0.87 12.90 -9.42
C GLU A 69 -2.24 12.65 -8.81
N TRP A 70 -2.28 12.38 -7.52
CA TRP A 70 -3.55 12.22 -6.81
C TRP A 70 -4.04 13.61 -6.37
N PRO A 71 -5.27 14.02 -6.71
CA PRO A 71 -5.84 15.23 -6.11
C PRO A 71 -6.04 15.00 -4.61
N PRO A 72 -5.89 16.02 -3.73
CA PRO A 72 -6.04 15.86 -2.28
C PRO A 72 -7.52 15.65 -1.84
N VAL A 73 -8.24 14.75 -2.50
CA VAL A 73 -9.62 14.40 -2.19
C VAL A 73 -9.64 13.63 -0.88
N GLY A 74 -10.21 14.23 0.17
CA GLY A 74 -10.26 13.65 1.50
C GLY A 74 -8.93 13.71 2.27
N LEU A 75 -7.97 14.50 1.78
CA LEU A 75 -6.66 14.73 2.40
C LEU A 75 -6.47 16.23 2.66
N PRO A 76 -5.55 16.64 3.55
CA PRO A 76 -5.18 18.05 3.69
C PRO A 76 -4.73 18.66 2.37
N ASP A 77 -4.94 19.97 2.19
CA ASP A 77 -4.61 20.68 0.94
C ASP A 77 -3.10 20.65 0.61
N ASP A 78 -2.26 20.56 1.65
CA ASP A 78 -0.81 20.44 1.57
C ASP A 78 -0.33 18.98 1.58
N TYR A 79 -1.23 18.01 1.40
CA TYR A 79 -0.89 16.61 1.28
C TYR A 79 -1.06 16.19 -0.17
N LEU A 80 0.04 16.22 -0.93
CA LEU A 80 0.02 16.08 -2.39
C LEU A 80 0.69 14.76 -2.81
N PRO A 81 -0.06 13.67 -3.05
CA PRO A 81 0.53 12.38 -3.41
C PRO A 81 0.91 12.31 -4.89
N LEU A 82 2.05 11.67 -5.16
CA LEU A 82 2.44 11.17 -6.47
C LEU A 82 2.54 9.64 -6.38
N ILE A 83 1.70 8.95 -7.13
CA ILE A 83 1.55 7.50 -7.08
C ILE A 83 2.40 6.87 -8.20
N ALA A 84 3.16 5.85 -7.85
CA ALA A 84 3.94 5.10 -8.83
C ALA A 84 3.00 4.44 -9.88
N PRO A 85 3.46 4.24 -11.12
CA PRO A 85 2.67 3.55 -12.14
C PRO A 85 2.23 2.14 -11.70
N ASN A 86 1.25 1.57 -12.40
CA ASN A 86 0.79 0.21 -12.12
C ASN A 86 1.96 -0.81 -12.13
N ARG A 87 2.02 -1.67 -11.10
CA ARG A 87 3.10 -2.64 -10.85
C ARG A 87 4.51 -2.01 -10.77
N LYS A 88 4.62 -0.73 -10.44
CA LYS A 88 5.89 -0.03 -10.25
C LYS A 88 6.03 0.53 -8.84
N ALA A 89 7.27 0.75 -8.43
CA ALA A 89 7.63 1.39 -7.16
C ALA A 89 8.78 2.38 -7.36
N PHE A 90 8.79 3.44 -6.55
CA PHE A 90 9.86 4.44 -6.51
C PHE A 90 11.08 3.89 -5.76
N VAL A 91 11.69 2.86 -6.34
CA VAL A 91 12.93 2.21 -5.90
C VAL A 91 13.85 2.10 -7.12
N ARG A 92 15.09 1.61 -6.93
CA ARG A 92 16.08 1.52 -8.01
C ARG A 92 15.53 0.72 -9.19
N GLU A 93 15.76 1.23 -10.40
CA GLU A 93 15.31 0.57 -11.64
C GLU A 93 15.91 -0.84 -11.76
N GLY A 94 15.06 -1.79 -12.18
CA GLY A 94 15.41 -3.22 -12.27
C GLY A 94 15.22 -4.02 -10.97
N ASP A 95 15.10 -3.36 -9.82
CA ASP A 95 14.75 -4.04 -8.57
C ASP A 95 13.32 -4.59 -8.64
N ARG A 96 13.09 -5.74 -8.01
CA ARG A 96 11.76 -6.32 -7.82
C ARG A 96 11.51 -6.57 -6.34
N LEU A 97 10.30 -6.25 -5.90
CA LEU A 97 9.89 -6.41 -4.52
C LEU A 97 8.40 -6.69 -4.42
N VAL A 98 7.99 -7.34 -3.34
CA VAL A 98 6.59 -7.42 -2.93
C VAL A 98 6.35 -6.28 -1.95
N THR A 99 5.37 -5.44 -2.24
CA THR A 99 5.10 -4.23 -1.45
C THR A 99 3.62 -3.85 -1.56
N HIS A 100 3.25 -2.81 -0.84
CA HIS A 100 1.90 -2.26 -0.78
C HIS A 100 1.92 -0.72 -0.66
N GLY A 101 0.75 -0.10 -0.54
CA GLY A 101 0.58 1.35 -0.35
C GLY A 101 0.20 2.10 -1.63
N GLY A 102 0.04 1.41 -2.75
CA GLY A 102 -0.55 1.95 -3.98
C GLY A 102 -2.08 1.88 -3.98
N ILE A 103 -2.65 2.17 -5.15
CA ILE A 103 -4.10 2.17 -5.38
C ILE A 103 -4.56 0.96 -6.22
N SER A 104 -3.76 -0.12 -6.28
CA SER A 104 -4.14 -1.30 -7.06
C SER A 104 -5.25 -2.08 -6.37
N ILE A 105 -6.02 -2.84 -7.15
CA ILE A 105 -7.11 -3.65 -6.63
C ILE A 105 -6.57 -4.72 -5.65
N GLU A 106 -5.42 -5.30 -5.97
CA GLU A 106 -4.74 -6.30 -5.14
C GLU A 106 -4.28 -5.74 -3.79
N GLU A 107 -4.04 -4.43 -3.71
CA GLU A 107 -3.64 -3.76 -2.47
C GLU A 107 -4.86 -3.28 -1.66
N LEU A 108 -5.94 -2.87 -2.33
CA LEU A 108 -7.11 -2.25 -1.70
C LEU A 108 -8.21 -3.24 -1.32
N ILE A 109 -8.45 -4.28 -2.13
CA ILE A 109 -9.49 -5.27 -1.84
C ILE A 109 -8.91 -6.36 -0.94
N VAL A 110 -9.39 -6.37 0.30
CA VAL A 110 -8.95 -7.29 1.34
C VAL A 110 -10.09 -8.24 1.74
N PRO A 111 -9.78 -9.45 2.22
CA PRO A 111 -10.81 -10.34 2.74
C PRO A 111 -11.50 -9.72 3.95
N LEU A 112 -12.80 -9.97 4.09
CA LEU A 112 -13.53 -9.82 5.34
C LEU A 112 -14.33 -11.10 5.55
N VAL A 113 -13.77 -12.00 6.37
CA VAL A 113 -14.25 -13.37 6.50
C VAL A 113 -14.72 -13.60 7.93
N LYS A 114 -15.98 -14.02 8.08
CA LYS A 114 -16.45 -14.59 9.35
C LYS A 114 -16.02 -16.05 9.41
N ILE A 115 -15.33 -16.42 10.49
CA ILE A 115 -14.86 -17.80 10.69
C ILE A 115 -15.79 -18.48 11.68
N GLU A 116 -16.27 -19.67 11.31
CA GLU A 116 -17.20 -20.47 12.11
C GLU A 116 -16.78 -21.94 12.11
N ARG A 117 -17.17 -22.67 13.16
CA ARG A 117 -17.10 -24.12 13.15
C ARG A 117 -18.08 -24.64 12.10
N LYS A 118 -17.69 -25.69 11.38
CA LYS A 118 -18.60 -26.36 10.47
C LYS A 118 -19.75 -26.96 11.29
N GLU A 119 -20.98 -26.59 10.98
CA GLU A 119 -22.16 -27.25 11.55
C GLU A 119 -22.10 -28.73 11.16
N THR A 120 -22.32 -29.60 12.14
CA THR A 120 -22.27 -31.05 11.96
C THR A 120 -23.67 -31.60 11.74
#